data_AF-D1JHZ4-F1
#
_entry.id   AF-D1JHZ4-F1
#
_cell.length_a   1.000
_cell.length_b   1.000
_cell.length_c   1.000
_cell.angle_alpha   90.00
_cell.angle_beta   90.00
_cell.angle_gamma   90.00
#
_symmetry.space_group_name_H-M   'P 1'
#
loop_
_entity.id
_entity.type
_entity.pdbx_description
1 polymer ?
#
loop_
_entity_poly.entity_id
_entity_poly.type
_entity_poly.pdbx_seq_one_letter_code
_entity_poly.pdbx_strand_id
1 'polypeptide(L)'
;MTGIKTKAPDSKDLDYYVLLSLAITVVTVGTVVFHLLEKWSWIDSLYFTITTLATVGYGDLTPTTPVGKLVTVLFVIVGVGIFLAFLNKVMEGRVERRERRLEARRSKKK
;
A
#
# COMPACT_ATOMS: atom_id res chain seq x y z
N MET A 1 24.43 9.81 32.53
CA MET A 1 23.41 10.33 31.60
C MET A 1 23.67 9.76 30.22
N THR A 2 23.07 8.61 29.92
CA THR A 2 23.24 7.88 28.66
C THR A 2 22.54 8.64 27.54
N GLY A 3 23.35 9.25 26.65
CA GLY A 3 22.84 9.90 25.46
C GLY A 3 22.14 8.89 24.56
N ILE A 4 20.81 9.01 24.47
CA ILE A 4 20.02 8.35 23.45
C ILE A 4 20.49 8.95 22.11
N LYS A 5 21.43 8.28 21.43
CA LYS A 5 21.74 8.58 20.04
C LYS A 5 20.50 8.20 19.23
N THR A 6 19.62 9.18 19.01
CA THR A 6 18.57 9.08 17.99
C THR A 6 19.27 9.04 16.63
N LYS A 7 19.59 7.83 16.15
CA LYS A 7 20.05 7.62 14.78
C LYS A 7 18.92 8.13 13.88
N ALA A 8 19.18 9.20 13.11
CA ALA A 8 18.23 9.66 12.10
C ALA A 8 17.82 8.46 11.23
N PRO A 9 16.53 8.27 10.93
CA PRO A 9 16.06 7.17 10.09
C PRO A 9 16.87 7.15 8.79
N ASP A 10 17.31 5.97 8.35
CA ASP A 10 17.94 5.82 7.05
C ASP A 10 16.95 6.29 5.97
N SER A 11 17.40 6.97 4.92
CA SER A 11 16.49 7.58 3.92
C SER A 11 15.56 6.53 3.29
N LYS A 12 16.05 5.31 3.12
CA LYS A 12 15.27 4.17 2.64
C LYS A 12 14.14 3.76 3.60
N ASP A 13 14.37 3.87 4.90
CA ASP A 13 13.35 3.59 5.91
C ASP A 13 12.28 4.68 5.88
N LEU A 14 12.68 5.95 5.70
CA LEU A 14 11.76 7.07 5.58
C LEU A 14 10.82 6.91 4.38
N ASP A 15 11.37 6.59 3.19
CA ASP A 15 10.58 6.34 1.98
C ASP A 15 9.58 5.19 2.19
N TYR A 16 9.98 4.12 2.88
CA TYR A 16 9.11 3.01 3.22
C TYR A 16 7.94 3.45 4.11
N TYR A 17 8.20 4.20 5.19
CA TYR A 17 7.15 4.69 6.10
C TYR A 17 6.21 5.69 5.44
N VAL A 18 6.73 6.54 4.54
CA VAL A 18 5.91 7.49 3.76
C VAL A 18 5.00 6.75 2.78
N LEU A 19 5.53 5.81 2.00
CA LEU A 19 4.70 5.03 1.07
C LEU A 19 3.68 4.15 1.80
N LEU A 20 4.05 3.60 2.95
CA LEU A 20 3.14 2.84 3.81
C LEU A 20 2.00 3.71 4.34
N SER A 21 2.30 4.91 4.87
CA SER A 21 1.28 5.82 5.40
C SER A 21 0.35 6.34 4.30
N LEU A 22 0.88 6.63 3.11
CA LEU A 22 0.09 7.00 1.94
C LEU A 22 -0.81 5.85 1.48
N ALA A 23 -0.29 4.63 1.38
CA ALA A 23 -1.08 3.46 0.99
C ALA A 23 -2.22 3.20 1.97
N ILE A 24 -1.96 3.27 3.29
CA ILE A 24 -3.00 3.15 4.33
C ILE A 24 -4.05 4.25 4.16
N THR A 25 -3.61 5.50 4.00
CA THR A 25 -4.52 6.65 3.83
C THR A 25 -5.42 6.47 2.61
N VAL A 26 -4.85 6.09 1.47
CA VAL A 26 -5.60 5.85 0.23
C VAL A 26 -6.62 4.72 0.41
N VAL A 27 -6.24 3.62 1.06
CA VAL A 27 -7.15 2.49 1.34
C VAL A 27 -8.27 2.92 2.28
N THR A 28 -7.96 3.62 3.37
CA THR A 28 -8.96 4.09 4.34
C THR A 28 -9.92 5.10 3.72
N VAL A 29 -9.40 6.08 2.98
CA VAL A 29 -10.22 7.09 2.28
C VAL A 29 -11.11 6.41 1.24
N GLY A 30 -10.57 5.52 0.40
CA GLY A 30 -11.35 4.77 -0.57
C GLY A 30 -12.47 3.97 0.09
N THR A 31 -12.15 3.24 1.15
CA THR A 31 -13.12 2.43 1.92
C THR A 31 -14.26 3.29 2.48
N VAL A 32 -13.94 4.42 3.11
CA VAL A 32 -14.96 5.33 3.66
C VAL A 32 -15.82 5.93 2.55
N VAL A 33 -15.20 6.38 1.45
CA VAL A 33 -15.90 7.00 0.33
C VAL A 33 -16.87 6.01 -0.33
N PHE A 34 -16.43 4.78 -0.64
CA PHE A 34 -17.31 3.78 -1.25
C PHE A 34 -18.39 3.28 -0.29
N HIS A 35 -18.09 3.19 1.01
CA HIS A 35 -19.13 2.91 2.02
C HIS A 35 -20.24 3.96 2.01
N LEU A 36 -19.89 5.25 1.92
CA LEU A 36 -20.86 6.33 1.92
C LEU A 36 -21.62 6.47 0.59
N LEU A 37 -20.93 6.31 -0.54
CA LEU A 37 -21.53 6.50 -1.87
C LEU A 37 -22.39 5.32 -2.32
N GLU A 38 -21.90 4.09 -2.12
CA GLU A 38 -22.56 2.87 -2.61
C GLU A 38 -23.32 2.12 -1.52
N LYS A 39 -23.25 2.60 -0.26
CA LYS A 39 -23.91 1.99 0.91
C LYS A 39 -23.55 0.51 1.13
N TRP A 40 -22.39 0.10 0.65
CA TRP A 40 -21.85 -1.25 0.88
C TRP A 40 -21.44 -1.43 2.33
N SER A 41 -21.29 -2.68 2.79
CA SER A 41 -20.71 -2.92 4.11
C SER A 41 -19.26 -2.41 4.16
N TRP A 42 -18.73 -2.21 5.38
CA TRP A 42 -17.33 -1.80 5.55
C TRP A 42 -16.35 -2.80 4.93
N ILE A 43 -16.66 -4.09 5.02
CA ILE A 43 -15.83 -5.18 4.49
C ILE A 43 -15.88 -5.18 2.96
N ASP A 44 -17.07 -5.03 2.37
CA ASP A 44 -17.25 -4.97 0.92
C ASP A 44 -16.56 -3.75 0.32
N SER A 45 -16.64 -2.61 1.00
CA SER A 45 -15.99 -1.36 0.58
C SER A 45 -14.46 -1.47 0.64
N LEU A 46 -13.94 -2.11 1.69
CA LEU A 46 -12.50 -2.38 1.82
C LEU A 46 -12.03 -3.36 0.74
N TYR A 47 -12.80 -4.43 0.52
CA TYR A 47 -12.54 -5.42 -0.52
C TYR A 47 -12.50 -4.79 -1.90
N PHE A 48 -13.52 -3.99 -2.27
CA PHE A 48 -13.55 -3.26 -3.54
C PHE A 48 -12.34 -2.32 -3.66
N THR A 49 -12.01 -1.58 -2.60
CA THR A 49 -10.88 -0.65 -2.60
C THR A 49 -9.55 -1.38 -2.86
N ILE A 50 -9.27 -2.46 -2.13
CA ILE A 50 -8.02 -3.22 -2.26
C ILE A 50 -7.94 -3.90 -3.62
N THR A 51 -9.00 -4.59 -4.06
CA THR A 51 -9.00 -5.31 -5.35
C THR A 51 -8.88 -4.35 -6.54
N THR A 52 -9.42 -3.14 -6.43
CA THR A 52 -9.28 -2.08 -7.42
C THR A 52 -7.85 -1.53 -7.46
N LEU A 53 -7.27 -1.19 -6.30
CA LEU A 53 -5.89 -0.68 -6.22
C LEU A 53 -4.84 -1.72 -6.64
N ALA A 54 -5.08 -2.99 -6.31
CA ALA A 54 -4.26 -4.11 -6.73
C ALA A 54 -4.47 -4.46 -8.21
N THR A 55 -5.35 -3.75 -8.94
CA THR A 55 -5.69 -4.00 -10.35
C THR A 55 -6.22 -5.40 -10.63
N VAL A 56 -6.77 -6.07 -9.62
CA VAL A 56 -7.39 -7.41 -9.74
C VAL A 56 -8.78 -7.29 -10.37
N GLY A 57 -9.62 -6.40 -9.82
CA GLY A 57 -10.90 -6.00 -10.42
C GLY A 57 -11.84 -7.16 -10.80
N TYR A 58 -12.23 -8.00 -9.83
CA TYR A 58 -13.10 -9.16 -10.09
C TYR A 58 -14.46 -8.81 -10.72
N GLY A 59 -14.97 -7.60 -10.48
CA GLY A 59 -16.22 -7.11 -11.08
C GLY A 59 -17.50 -7.63 -10.41
N ASP A 60 -17.36 -8.35 -9.30
CA ASP A 60 -18.45 -8.77 -8.41
C ASP A 60 -19.08 -7.59 -7.64
N LEU A 61 -18.27 -6.62 -7.25
CA LEU A 61 -18.71 -5.31 -6.77
C LEU A 61 -18.32 -4.23 -7.76
N THR A 62 -19.29 -3.43 -8.20
CA THR A 62 -19.06 -2.30 -9.09
C THR A 62 -19.93 -1.11 -8.69
N PRO A 63 -19.39 0.13 -8.73
CA PRO A 63 -20.16 1.31 -8.37
C PRO A 63 -21.35 1.48 -9.31
N THR A 64 -22.53 1.60 -8.72
CA THR A 64 -23.80 1.74 -9.45
C THR A 64 -24.20 3.21 -9.59
N THR A 65 -23.79 4.05 -8.65
CA THR A 65 -24.13 5.47 -8.65
C THR A 65 -23.29 6.25 -9.68
N PRO A 66 -23.84 7.27 -10.36
CA PRO A 66 -23.07 8.10 -11.28
C PRO A 66 -21.85 8.76 -10.61
N VAL A 67 -22.01 9.21 -9.36
CA VAL A 67 -20.93 9.81 -8.57
C VAL A 67 -19.89 8.76 -8.19
N GLY A 68 -20.30 7.58 -7.72
CA GLY A 68 -19.40 6.47 -7.39
C GLY A 68 -18.54 6.07 -8.58
N LYS A 69 -19.11 5.97 -9.78
CA LYS A 69 -18.35 5.69 -11.02
C LYS A 69 -17.29 6.74 -11.31
N LEU A 70 -17.64 8.03 -11.24
CA LEU A 70 -16.68 9.12 -11.46
C LEU A 70 -15.57 9.09 -10.41
N VAL A 71 -15.92 8.90 -9.14
CA VAL A 71 -14.97 8.79 -8.04
C VAL A 71 -14.05 7.59 -8.24
N THR A 72 -14.55 6.44 -8.66
CA THR A 72 -13.72 5.26 -8.98
C THR A 72 -12.69 5.57 -10.04
N VAL A 73 -13.07 6.26 -11.13
CA VAL A 73 -12.12 6.63 -12.19
C VAL A 73 -10.99 7.52 -11.64
N LEU A 74 -11.34 8.57 -10.91
CA LEU A 74 -10.35 9.48 -10.29
C LEU A 74 -9.47 8.75 -9.26
N PHE A 75 -10.09 7.90 -8.44
CA PHE A 75 -9.43 7.11 -7.42
C PHE A 75 -8.42 6.13 -8.01
N VAL A 76 -8.75 5.47 -9.12
CA VAL A 76 -7.83 4.55 -9.82
C VAL A 76 -6.62 5.28 -10.37
N ILE A 77 -6.80 6.44 -11.01
CA ILE A 77 -5.71 7.23 -11.61
C ILE A 77 -4.64 7.58 -10.57
N VAL A 78 -5.05 7.96 -9.37
CA VAL A 78 -4.12 8.38 -8.30
C VAL A 78 -3.68 7.20 -7.44
N GLY A 79 -4.63 6.36 -7.03
CA GLY A 79 -4.44 5.34 -6.02
C GLY A 79 -3.56 4.18 -6.50
N VAL A 80 -3.71 3.75 -7.76
CA VAL A 80 -2.94 2.60 -8.29
C VAL A 80 -1.45 2.92 -8.29
N GLY A 81 -1.04 4.12 -8.69
CA GLY A 81 0.37 4.51 -8.69
C GLY A 81 1.00 4.48 -7.29
N ILE A 82 0.30 5.03 -6.30
CA ILE A 82 0.74 5.03 -4.90
C ILE A 82 0.81 3.60 -4.36
N PHE A 83 -0.21 2.78 -4.61
CA PHE A 83 -0.27 1.40 -4.13
C PHE A 83 0.83 0.53 -4.76
N LEU A 84 1.07 0.68 -6.06
CA LEU A 84 2.16 -0.01 -6.76
C LEU A 84 3.55 0.43 -6.26
N ALA A 85 3.76 1.72 -6.01
CA ALA A 85 5.01 2.22 -5.45
C ALA A 85 5.28 1.61 -4.07
N PHE A 86 4.24 1.53 -3.22
CA PHE A 86 4.32 0.84 -1.93
C PHE A 86 4.67 -0.65 -2.10
N LEU A 87 3.99 -1.37 -2.99
CA LEU A 87 4.27 -2.79 -3.24
C LEU A 87 5.71 -3.02 -3.71
N ASN A 88 6.20 -2.20 -4.64
CA ASN A 88 7.58 -2.25 -5.10
C ASN A 88 8.56 -2.07 -3.93
N LYS A 89 8.28 -1.12 -3.03
CA LYS A 89 9.14 -0.88 -1.87
C LYS A 89 9.16 -2.05 -0.89
N VAL A 90 8.02 -2.69 -0.68
CA VAL A 90 7.92 -3.94 0.11
C VAL A 90 8.76 -5.04 -0.53
N MET A 91 8.71 -5.18 -1.86
CA MET A 91 9.46 -6.19 -2.60
C MET A 91 10.97 -5.95 -2.52
N GLU A 92 11.44 -4.71 -2.70
CA GLU A 92 12.84 -4.33 -2.47
C GLU A 92 13.29 -4.74 -1.07
N GLY A 93 12.52 -4.40 -0.03
CA GLY A 93 12.84 -4.77 1.35
C GLY A 93 12.91 -6.28 1.57
N ARG A 94 12.13 -7.09 0.84
CA ARG A 94 12.19 -8.56 0.87
C ARG A 94 13.41 -9.10 0.14
N VAL A 95 13.76 -8.51 -1.01
CA VAL A 95 14.93 -8.89 -1.82
C VAL A 95 16.23 -8.58 -1.07
N GLU A 96 16.37 -7.38 -0.51
CA GLU A 96 17.57 -7.01 0.26
C GLU A 96 17.77 -7.91 1.50
N ARG A 97 16.67 -8.33 2.15
CA ARG A 97 16.74 -9.30 3.26
C ARG A 97 17.24 -10.66 2.78
N ARG A 98 16.90 -11.06 1.55
CA ARG A 98 17.38 -12.31 0.95
C ARG A 98 18.86 -12.22 0.61
N GLU A 99 19.31 -11.13 0.01
CA GLU A 99 20.72 -10.91 -0.33
C GLU A 99 21.62 -10.91 0.92
N ARG A 100 21.25 -10.14 1.94
CA ARG A 100 21.97 -10.12 3.23
C ARG A 100 22.06 -11.51 3.87
N ARG A 101 21.02 -12.34 3.75
CA ARG A 101 21.03 -13.73 4.25
C ARG A 101 21.96 -14.63 3.43
N LEU A 102 22.07 -14.43 2.12
CA LEU A 102 22.94 -15.21 1.25
C LEU A 102 24.42 -14.85 1.47
N GLU A 103 24.74 -13.57 1.62
CA GLU A 103 26.09 -13.09 1.94
C GLU A 103 26.57 -13.61 3.29
N ALA A 104 25.72 -13.53 4.32
CA ALA A 104 26.03 -14.08 5.64
C ALA A 104 26.21 -15.62 5.64
N ARG A 105 25.61 -16.34 4.69
CA ARG A 105 25.85 -17.79 4.49
C ARG A 105 27.18 -18.05 3.78
N ARG A 106 27.56 -17.21 2.80
CA ARG A 106 28.84 -17.32 2.09
C ARG A 106 30.03 -17.00 3.00
N SER A 107 29.90 -16.00 3.88
CA SER A 107 30.97 -15.63 4.82
C SER A 107 31.25 -16.69 5.89
N LYS A 108 30.26 -17.50 6.28
CA LYS A 108 30.44 -18.63 7.22
C LYS A 108 31.05 -19.89 6.61
N LYS A 109 31.14 -19.97 5.28
CA LYS A 109 31.68 -21.13 4.55
C LYS A 109 33.11 -20.90 4.05
N LYS A 110 33.62 -19.66 4.17
CA LYS A 110 35.04 -19.30 4.02
C LYS A 110 35.70 -19.36 5.40
#